data_AF-A0A848B1E6-F1
#
_entry.id   AF-A0A848B1E6-F1
#
_cell.length_a   1.000
_cell.length_b   1.000
_cell.length_c   1.000
_cell.angle_alpha   90.00
_cell.angle_beta   90.00
_cell.angle_gamma   90.00
#
_symmetry.space_group_name_H-M   'P 1'
#
loop_
_entity.id
_entity.type
_entity.pdbx_description
1 polymer ?
#
loop_
_entity_poly.entity_id
_entity_poly.type
_entity_poly.pdbx_seq_one_letter_code
_entity_poly.pdbx_strand_id
1 'polypeptide(L)'
;MNRIFTGSFIGIPALFAAVSIWAADAVHPNFVGNWKFDFEETCKQGRKICKLFSEKELERFRLSMRDRAVTIRPDGTIIHTFVKYPERPDAKPVSAPSRGRILTSNDQELIFRERGGGKATLHFNVISEEYITLFTILPYQKTGRLLPLYYKKVKDEL
;
A
#
# COMPACT_ATOMS: atom_id res chain seq x y z
N MET A 1 -68.91 18.86 23.61
CA MET A 1 -68.03 18.85 22.41
C MET A 1 -66.60 18.64 22.86
N ASN A 2 -65.87 17.84 22.08
CA ASN A 2 -64.71 17.02 22.46
C ASN A 2 -63.51 17.75 23.08
N ARG A 3 -62.92 17.10 24.09
CA ARG A 3 -61.54 17.29 24.56
C ARG A 3 -60.58 16.63 23.58
N ILE A 4 -59.46 17.30 23.22
CA ILE A 4 -58.17 16.62 23.02
C ILE A 4 -57.05 17.54 23.53
N PHE A 5 -56.41 17.06 24.60
CA PHE A 5 -55.09 17.44 25.08
C PHE A 5 -54.13 16.43 24.43
N THR A 6 -53.15 16.86 23.62
CA THR A 6 -51.94 16.08 23.30
C THR A 6 -50.94 16.97 22.57
N GLY A 7 -49.92 17.44 23.28
CA GLY A 7 -48.65 17.87 22.70
C GLY A 7 -47.57 16.97 23.30
N SER A 8 -47.52 15.73 22.85
CA SER A 8 -46.57 14.72 23.30
C SER A 8 -45.15 15.06 22.86
N PHE A 9 -44.22 14.82 23.77
CA PHE A 9 -42.80 14.54 23.52
C PHE A 9 -42.62 13.47 22.43
N ILE A 10 -41.41 13.47 21.86
CA ILE A 10 -40.75 12.44 21.03
C ILE A 10 -40.69 12.80 19.54
N GLY A 11 -39.45 12.98 19.08
CA GLY A 11 -39.09 12.86 17.68
C GLY A 11 -37.82 13.63 17.39
N ILE A 12 -36.66 13.09 17.78
CA ILE A 12 -35.43 13.32 17.01
C ILE A 12 -35.63 12.52 15.72
N PRO A 13 -35.79 13.12 14.52
CA PRO A 13 -35.57 12.40 13.28
C PRO A 13 -34.09 12.61 12.97
N ALA A 14 -33.25 11.62 13.26
CA ALA A 14 -32.91 10.64 12.24
C ALA A 14 -32.62 11.32 10.90
N LEU A 15 -31.40 11.78 10.74
CA LEU A 15 -30.52 11.24 9.72
C LEU A 15 -29.16 11.86 10.00
N PHE A 16 -28.23 11.04 10.50
CA PHE A 16 -26.87 11.15 10.00
C PHE A 16 -27.04 11.07 8.49
N ALA A 17 -27.05 12.22 7.83
CA ALA A 17 -26.88 12.29 6.41
C ALA A 17 -25.54 11.61 6.19
N ALA A 18 -25.61 10.33 5.82
CA ALA A 18 -24.57 9.63 5.14
C ALA A 18 -24.29 10.52 3.93
N VAL A 19 -23.35 11.44 4.09
CA VAL A 19 -22.77 12.14 2.97
C VAL A 19 -21.91 11.06 2.33
N SER A 20 -22.58 10.23 1.54
CA SER A 20 -22.00 9.44 0.47
C SER A 20 -21.48 10.44 -0.57
N ILE A 21 -20.48 11.23 -0.16
CA ILE A 21 -19.53 11.81 -1.08
C ILE A 21 -18.87 10.59 -1.68
N TRP A 22 -18.99 10.46 -2.98
CA TRP A 22 -18.35 9.41 -3.75
C TRP A 22 -16.88 9.29 -3.31
N ALA A 23 -16.56 8.28 -2.50
CA ALA A 23 -15.20 7.86 -2.21
C ALA A 23 -14.67 7.14 -3.46
N ALA A 24 -14.61 7.84 -4.58
CA ALA A 24 -13.75 7.45 -5.67
C ALA A 24 -12.32 7.69 -5.15
N ASP A 25 -11.56 6.62 -4.97
CA ASP A 25 -10.11 6.62 -4.74
C ASP A 25 -9.58 6.93 -3.31
N ALA A 26 -10.42 6.93 -2.25
CA ALA A 26 -9.90 7.03 -0.88
C ALA A 26 -9.22 5.71 -0.44
N VAL A 27 -8.02 5.80 0.15
CA VAL A 27 -7.28 4.64 0.67
C VAL A 27 -7.68 4.36 2.11
N HIS A 28 -7.89 3.08 2.43
CA HIS A 28 -8.16 2.65 3.78
C HIS A 28 -7.00 3.05 4.74
N PRO A 29 -7.29 3.61 5.93
CA PRO A 29 -6.27 4.16 6.84
C PRO A 29 -5.12 3.23 7.20
N ASN A 30 -5.35 1.91 7.21
CA ASN A 30 -4.32 0.91 7.50
C ASN A 30 -3.10 1.00 6.55
N PHE A 31 -3.30 1.46 5.31
CA PHE A 31 -2.23 1.60 4.32
C PHE A 31 -1.59 2.99 4.32
N VAL A 32 -2.25 3.99 4.89
CA VAL A 32 -1.76 5.37 4.84
C VAL A 32 -0.49 5.50 5.66
N GLY A 33 0.54 6.09 5.05
CA GLY A 33 1.81 6.39 5.69
C GLY A 33 3.01 6.13 4.80
N ASN A 34 4.18 6.21 5.44
CA ASN A 34 5.48 5.95 4.86
C ASN A 34 5.92 4.52 5.20
N TRP A 35 6.29 3.75 4.19
CA TRP A 35 6.68 2.35 4.35
C TRP A 35 8.04 2.14 3.71
N LYS A 36 9.01 1.61 4.48
CA LYS A 36 10.37 1.34 4.00
C LYS A 36 10.58 -0.16 3.83
N PHE A 37 11.22 -0.56 2.74
CA PHE A 37 11.51 -1.97 2.48
C PHE A 37 12.38 -2.56 3.60
N ASP A 38 11.96 -3.71 4.11
CA ASP A 38 12.64 -4.46 5.16
C ASP A 38 13.23 -5.74 4.56
N PHE A 39 14.52 -5.70 4.28
CA PHE A 39 15.24 -6.82 3.67
C PHE A 39 15.27 -8.05 4.59
N GLU A 40 15.47 -7.83 5.89
CA GLU A 40 15.61 -8.91 6.86
C GLU A 40 14.27 -9.65 7.03
N GLU A 41 13.18 -8.91 7.21
CA GLU A 41 11.85 -9.51 7.31
C GLU A 41 11.43 -10.17 5.99
N THR A 42 11.78 -9.57 4.84
CA THR A 42 11.55 -10.17 3.52
C THR A 42 12.26 -11.52 3.38
N CYS A 43 13.52 -11.62 3.79
CA CYS A 43 14.26 -12.87 3.72
C CYS A 43 13.81 -13.92 4.74
N LYS A 44 13.31 -13.48 5.91
CA LYS A 44 12.75 -14.35 6.95
C LYS A 44 11.39 -14.93 6.54
N GLN A 45 10.47 -14.09 6.07
CA GLN A 45 9.06 -14.45 5.87
C GLN A 45 8.70 -14.79 4.42
N GLY A 46 9.45 -14.29 3.43
CA GLY A 46 9.21 -14.47 1.99
C GLY A 46 9.39 -15.90 1.46
N ARG A 47 9.13 -16.92 2.27
CA ARG A 47 9.19 -18.36 1.96
C ARG A 47 10.58 -19.00 1.89
N LYS A 48 11.56 -18.49 2.63
CA LYS A 48 12.97 -18.96 2.53
C LYS A 48 13.56 -18.75 1.11
N ILE A 49 12.99 -17.87 0.27
CA ILE A 49 13.49 -17.61 -1.09
C ILE A 49 14.92 -17.08 -1.08
N CYS A 50 15.29 -16.25 -0.09
CA CYS A 50 16.68 -15.79 0.04
C CYS A 50 17.66 -16.94 0.32
N LYS A 51 17.21 -18.09 0.84
CA LYS A 51 18.05 -19.29 1.01
C LYS A 51 18.31 -20.02 -0.32
N LEU A 52 17.54 -19.72 -1.35
CA LEU A 52 17.72 -20.27 -2.70
C LEU A 52 18.63 -19.41 -3.56
N PHE A 53 18.96 -18.20 -3.10
CA PHE A 53 19.91 -17.31 -3.77
C PHE A 53 21.32 -17.66 -3.35
N SER A 54 22.24 -17.69 -4.30
CA SER A 54 23.66 -17.58 -4.01
C SER A 54 23.95 -16.25 -3.31
N GLU A 55 25.06 -16.18 -2.58
CA GLU A 55 25.48 -14.95 -1.88
C GLU A 55 25.55 -13.74 -2.83
N LYS A 56 26.03 -13.96 -4.05
CA LYS A 56 26.10 -12.93 -5.10
C LYS A 56 24.72 -12.47 -5.58
N GLU A 57 23.74 -13.37 -5.67
CA GLU A 57 22.36 -13.01 -6.02
C GLU A 57 21.67 -12.26 -4.88
N LEU A 58 21.93 -12.66 -3.64
CA LEU A 58 21.40 -12.01 -2.46
C LEU A 58 21.92 -10.57 -2.33
N GLU A 59 23.21 -10.36 -2.58
CA GLU A 59 23.81 -9.02 -2.55
C GLU A 59 23.25 -8.11 -3.65
N ARG A 60 23.10 -8.63 -4.87
CA ARG A 60 22.44 -7.88 -5.96
C ARG A 60 21.01 -7.51 -5.61
N PHE A 61 20.26 -8.44 -5.01
CA PHE A 61 18.90 -8.16 -4.56
C PHE A 61 18.88 -7.07 -3.49
N ARG A 62 19.75 -7.17 -2.47
CA ARG A 62 19.91 -6.17 -1.40
C ARG A 62 20.20 -4.78 -1.97
N LEU A 63 21.16 -4.68 -2.90
CA LEU A 63 21.49 -3.43 -3.58
C LEU A 63 20.30 -2.89 -4.39
N SER A 64 19.62 -3.74 -5.16
CA SER A 64 18.48 -3.32 -6.00
C SER A 64 17.29 -2.76 -5.20
N MET A 65 17.18 -3.18 -3.94
CA MET A 65 16.11 -2.80 -3.04
C MET A 65 16.55 -1.76 -2.00
N ARG A 66 17.79 -1.27 -2.08
CA ARG A 66 18.33 -0.25 -1.19
C ARG A 66 17.51 1.04 -1.30
N ASP A 67 17.23 1.63 -0.14
CA ASP A 67 16.46 2.88 0.00
C ASP A 67 15.06 2.83 -0.63
N ARG A 68 14.56 1.62 -0.90
CA ARG A 68 13.23 1.47 -1.48
C ARG A 68 12.18 1.77 -0.44
N ALA A 69 11.26 2.66 -0.79
CA ALA A 69 10.14 3.02 0.05
C ALA A 69 8.89 3.23 -0.79
N VAL A 70 7.74 3.18 -0.13
CA VAL A 70 6.46 3.55 -0.70
C VAL A 70 5.73 4.45 0.30
N THR A 71 5.26 5.60 -0.18
CA THR A 71 4.36 6.48 0.57
C THR A 71 2.98 6.36 -0.03
N ILE A 72 2.00 6.03 0.79
CA ILE A 72 0.60 5.91 0.38
C ILE A 72 -0.17 7.01 1.08
N ARG A 73 -0.77 7.92 0.30
CA ARG A 73 -1.52 9.06 0.80
C ARG A 73 -3.02 8.74 0.89
N PRO A 74 -3.78 9.46 1.75
CA PRO A 74 -5.22 9.26 1.89
C PRO A 74 -6.00 9.43 0.58
N ASP A 75 -5.52 10.29 -0.31
CA ASP A 75 -6.11 10.61 -1.62
C ASP A 75 -5.85 9.56 -2.71
N GLY A 76 -5.19 8.44 -2.37
CA GLY A 76 -4.84 7.39 -3.32
C GLY A 76 -3.57 7.61 -4.10
N THR A 77 -2.83 8.70 -3.83
CA THR A 77 -1.50 8.90 -4.41
C THR A 77 -0.52 7.91 -3.79
N ILE A 78 0.11 7.08 -4.65
CA ILE A 78 1.22 6.19 -4.28
C ILE A 78 2.51 6.79 -4.83
N ILE A 79 3.51 6.98 -3.97
CA ILE A 79 4.84 7.48 -4.35
C ILE A 79 5.86 6.38 -4.08
N HIS A 80 6.59 5.98 -5.11
CA HIS A 80 7.69 5.03 -4.96
C HIS A 80 9.02 5.77 -4.88
N THR A 81 9.81 5.44 -3.86
CA THR A 81 11.20 5.84 -3.76
C THR A 81 12.08 4.65 -4.12
N PHE A 82 13.07 4.87 -4.99
CA PHE A 82 14.01 3.84 -5.42
C PHE A 82 15.31 4.46 -5.94
N VAL A 83 16.37 3.65 -6.07
CA VAL A 83 17.63 4.07 -6.71
C VAL A 83 17.65 3.57 -8.16
N LYS A 84 17.76 4.46 -9.14
CA LYS A 84 17.68 4.13 -10.59
C LYS A 84 18.88 3.29 -11.09
N TYR A 85 20.02 3.37 -10.41
CA TYR A 85 21.27 2.65 -10.70
C TYR A 85 21.93 2.18 -9.39
N PRO A 86 21.36 1.18 -8.70
CA PRO A 86 21.72 0.83 -7.32
C PRO A 86 23.17 0.33 -7.17
N GLU A 87 23.73 -0.26 -8.22
CA GLU A 87 25.14 -0.64 -8.33
C GLU A 87 26.13 0.54 -8.32
N ARG A 88 25.68 1.78 -8.55
CA ARG A 88 26.53 2.97 -8.41
C ARG A 88 26.54 3.47 -6.96
N PRO A 89 27.71 3.61 -6.31
CA PRO A 89 27.79 4.02 -4.90
C PRO A 89 27.20 5.41 -4.61
N ASP A 90 27.29 6.32 -5.58
CA ASP A 90 26.85 7.71 -5.50
C ASP A 90 25.41 7.94 -5.97
N ALA A 91 24.72 6.89 -6.45
CA ALA A 91 23.36 7.01 -6.94
C ALA A 91 22.39 7.34 -5.79
N LYS A 92 21.76 8.51 -5.91
CA LYS A 92 20.78 9.00 -4.95
C LYS A 92 19.39 8.38 -5.18
N PRO A 93 18.59 8.20 -4.12
CA PRO A 93 17.20 7.80 -4.26
C PRO A 93 16.40 8.87 -4.99
N VAL A 94 15.47 8.43 -5.82
CA VAL A 94 14.50 9.27 -6.52
C VAL A 94 13.09 8.84 -6.13
N SER A 95 12.20 9.81 -5.99
CA SER A 95 10.78 9.57 -5.69
C SER A 95 9.92 9.89 -6.90
N ALA A 96 9.04 8.98 -7.29
CA ALA A 96 8.14 9.17 -8.41
C ALA A 96 6.72 8.72 -8.03
N PRO A 97 5.67 9.52 -8.32
CA PRO A 97 4.30 9.11 -8.13
C PRO A 97 3.91 8.05 -9.17
N SER A 98 3.27 6.98 -8.72
CA SER A 98 2.58 6.04 -9.60
C SER A 98 1.37 6.72 -10.21
N ARG A 99 1.23 6.59 -11.52
CA ARG A 99 0.04 7.04 -12.25
C ARG A 99 -0.86 5.84 -12.43
N GLY A 100 -2.07 5.88 -11.91
CA GLY A 100 -2.94 4.72 -11.91
C GLY A 100 -4.31 4.98 -11.33
N ARG A 101 -4.97 3.92 -10.87
CA ARG A 101 -6.21 3.99 -10.11
C ARG A 101 -6.26 2.88 -9.07
N ILE A 102 -6.98 3.12 -7.99
CA ILE A 102 -7.30 2.10 -7.01
C ILE A 102 -8.41 1.21 -7.60
N LEU A 103 -8.26 -0.10 -7.43
CA LEU A 103 -9.28 -1.08 -7.78
C LEU A 103 -10.02 -1.56 -6.53
N THR A 104 -9.28 -1.75 -5.44
CA THR A 104 -9.79 -2.19 -4.15
C THR A 104 -9.01 -1.52 -3.04
N SER A 105 -9.68 -1.07 -1.98
CA SER A 105 -9.05 -0.71 -0.72
C SER A 105 -9.99 -1.06 0.43
N ASN A 106 -9.56 -1.96 1.31
CA ASN A 106 -10.27 -2.35 2.53
C ASN A 106 -9.29 -2.49 3.70
N ASP A 107 -9.69 -3.12 4.80
CA ASP A 107 -8.87 -3.28 6.01
C ASP A 107 -7.66 -4.21 5.82
N GLN A 108 -7.69 -5.10 4.82
CA GLN A 108 -6.67 -6.13 4.59
C GLN A 108 -5.86 -5.93 3.30
N GLU A 109 -6.49 -5.43 2.23
CA GLU A 109 -5.87 -5.31 0.91
C GLU A 109 -6.08 -3.93 0.25
N LEU A 110 -5.05 -3.51 -0.49
CA LEU A 110 -5.08 -2.37 -1.39
C LEU A 110 -4.53 -2.82 -2.75
N ILE A 111 -5.35 -2.72 -3.78
CA ILE A 111 -5.00 -3.10 -5.15
C ILE A 111 -4.97 -1.84 -6.01
N PHE A 112 -3.80 -1.54 -6.58
CA PHE A 112 -3.58 -0.39 -7.44
C PHE A 112 -3.16 -0.83 -8.83
N ARG A 113 -3.81 -0.30 -9.87
CA ARG A 113 -3.45 -0.57 -11.26
C ARG A 113 -2.75 0.62 -11.88
N GLU A 114 -1.50 0.44 -12.28
CA GLU A 114 -0.72 1.45 -12.97
C GLU A 114 -1.20 1.67 -14.41
N ARG A 115 -1.16 2.93 -14.87
CA ARG A 115 -1.40 3.36 -16.24
C ARG A 115 -0.06 3.59 -16.93
N GLY A 116 0.14 3.02 -18.11
CA GLY A 116 1.37 3.15 -18.90
C GLY A 116 1.82 1.82 -19.51
N GLY A 117 2.93 1.85 -20.27
CA GLY A 117 3.44 0.77 -21.15
C GLY A 117 3.82 -0.56 -20.49
N GLY A 118 3.39 -0.82 -19.26
CA GLY A 118 3.63 -2.07 -18.53
C GLY A 118 2.51 -2.52 -17.60
N LYS A 119 1.31 -1.90 -17.62
CA LYS A 119 0.06 -2.29 -16.90
C LYS A 119 0.26 -3.17 -15.65
N ALA A 120 1.14 -2.75 -14.73
CA ALA A 120 1.41 -3.53 -13.53
C ALA A 120 0.24 -3.36 -12.55
N THR A 121 -0.08 -4.43 -11.83
CA THR A 121 -0.98 -4.34 -10.67
C THR A 121 -0.15 -4.51 -9.41
N LEU A 122 -0.21 -3.52 -8.54
CA LEU A 122 0.41 -3.51 -7.23
C LEU A 122 -0.62 -4.03 -6.22
N HIS A 123 -0.25 -5.06 -5.48
CA HIS A 123 -1.05 -5.63 -4.41
C HIS A 123 -0.35 -5.37 -3.09
N PHE A 124 -1.01 -4.61 -2.23
CA PHE A 124 -0.57 -4.37 -0.87
C PHE A 124 -1.46 -5.13 0.10
N ASN A 125 -0.87 -5.88 1.03
CA ASN A 125 -1.63 -6.54 2.09
C ASN A 125 -1.12 -6.10 3.45
N VAL A 126 -2.03 -5.84 4.38
CA VAL A 126 -1.71 -5.60 5.79
C VAL A 126 -1.27 -6.91 6.42
N ILE A 127 -0.13 -6.89 7.10
CA ILE A 127 0.36 -7.99 7.94
C ILE A 127 0.15 -7.66 9.41
N SER A 128 0.41 -6.41 9.78
CA SER A 128 0.16 -5.83 11.09
C SER A 128 0.10 -4.31 10.98
N GLU A 129 -0.13 -3.61 12.08
CA GLU A 129 -0.05 -2.14 12.11
C GLU A 129 1.33 -1.60 11.71
N GLU A 130 2.38 -2.41 11.87
CA GLU A 130 3.76 -2.04 11.57
C GLU A 130 4.26 -2.56 10.22
N TYR A 131 3.54 -3.47 9.56
CA TYR A 131 4.02 -4.12 8.35
C TYR A 131 2.93 -4.28 7.29
N ILE A 132 3.32 -3.95 6.06
CA ILE A 132 2.60 -4.36 4.85
C ILE A 132 3.51 -5.21 3.96
N THR A 133 2.90 -5.97 3.07
CA THR A 133 3.60 -6.58 1.93
C THR A 133 3.22 -5.88 0.65
N LEU A 134 4.15 -5.81 -0.30
CA LEU A 134 3.91 -5.38 -1.67
C LEU A 134 4.28 -6.50 -2.64
N PHE A 135 3.39 -6.79 -3.57
CA PHE A 135 3.62 -7.67 -4.71
C PHE A 135 3.31 -6.93 -6.00
N THR A 136 4.17 -7.09 -7.01
CA THR A 136 3.93 -6.54 -8.35
C THR A 136 3.62 -7.69 -9.31
N ILE A 137 2.42 -7.66 -9.89
CA ILE A 137 2.03 -8.57 -10.97
C ILE A 137 2.25 -7.86 -12.29
N LEU A 138 3.26 -8.30 -13.05
CA LEU A 138 3.48 -7.81 -14.41
C LEU A 138 2.50 -8.51 -15.38
N PRO A 139 2.00 -7.82 -16.42
CA PRO A 139 0.94 -8.34 -17.31
C PRO A 139 1.32 -9.62 -18.07
N TYR A 140 2.61 -9.95 -18.17
CA TYR A 140 3.10 -11.16 -18.84
C TYR A 140 3.44 -12.31 -17.87
N GLN A 141 3.40 -12.07 -16.55
CA GLN A 141 3.63 -13.11 -15.55
C GLN A 141 2.28 -13.75 -15.18
N LYS A 142 1.94 -14.87 -15.83
CA LYS A 142 0.69 -15.59 -15.52
C LYS A 142 0.74 -16.33 -14.17
N THR A 143 1.91 -16.78 -13.72
CA THR A 143 2.06 -17.64 -12.53
C THR A 143 3.50 -17.68 -11.98
N GLY A 144 4.29 -16.63 -12.17
CA GLY A 144 5.59 -16.52 -11.48
C GLY A 144 5.36 -16.44 -9.96
N ARG A 145 6.21 -17.11 -9.15
CA ARG A 145 6.14 -17.01 -7.68
C ARG A 145 6.26 -15.53 -7.28
N LEU A 146 5.15 -14.89 -6.97
CA LEU A 146 5.12 -13.53 -6.45
C LEU A 146 5.81 -13.54 -5.08
N LEU A 147 6.97 -12.90 -4.99
CA LEU A 147 7.70 -12.73 -3.74
C LEU A 147 7.04 -11.61 -2.94
N PRO A 148 6.56 -11.86 -1.71
CA PRO A 148 6.13 -10.78 -0.83
C PRO A 148 7.35 -9.95 -0.48
N LEU A 149 7.33 -8.68 -0.84
CA LEU A 149 8.32 -7.72 -0.37
C LEU A 149 7.74 -7.07 0.89
N TYR A 150 8.40 -7.24 2.03
CA TYR A 150 7.94 -6.70 3.30
C TYR A 150 8.40 -5.25 3.43
N TYR A 151 7.48 -4.40 3.86
CA TYR A 151 7.74 -3.01 4.15
C TYR A 151 7.28 -2.70 5.57
N LYS A 152 8.18 -2.08 6.33
CA LYS A 152 7.94 -1.64 7.69
C LYS A 152 7.44 -0.19 7.68
N LYS A 153 6.45 0.10 8.52
CA LYS A 153 5.96 1.46 8.73
C LYS A 153 7.08 2.31 9.33
N VAL A 154 7.36 3.44 8.70
CA VAL A 154 8.22 4.47 9.26
C VAL A 154 7.34 5.28 10.20
N LYS A 155 7.63 5.21 11.50
CA LYS A 155 7.04 6.14 12.46
C LYS A 155 7.66 7.49 12.13
N ASP A 156 6.85 8.48 11.76
CA ASP A 156 7.36 9.83 11.57
C ASP A 156 8.04 10.24 12.89
N GLU A 157 9.34 10.52 12.85
CA GLU A 157 10.03 11.19 13.95
C GLU A 157 9.47 12.62 13.97
N LEU A 158 8.44 12.83 14.78
CA LEU A 158 7.94 14.17 15.14
C LEU A 158 8.99 14.91 15.96
#